data_AF-A0AAN9LE90-F1
#
_entry.id   AF-A0AAN9LE90-F1
#
_cell.length_a   1.000
_cell.length_b   1.000
_cell.length_c   1.000
_cell.angle_alpha   90.00
_cell.angle_beta   90.00
_cell.angle_gamma   90.00
#
_symmetry.space_group_name_H-M   'P 1'
#
loop_
_entity.id
_entity.type
_entity.pdbx_description
1 polymer ?
#
loop_
_entity_poly.entity_id
_entity_poly.type
_entity_poly.pdbx_seq_one_letter_code
_entity_poly.pdbx_strand_id
1 'polypeptide(L)'
;MSVFQNQWLRLPLTQSLFSKLLPRTYAAVLSTRPCSVWCHSVARNTTVPSTPGVVDNTFDAPKVKVLKEKMELLGISLENSCLPGQYHNLFCPKCKGGQLKERSLSFHIISNGEFAMWRCFRAKCGWAGQVFADDQELYSGVCTKAKFSRKIAEESLGLEPLGPKLVAYFRERLISEKTLSRNAVRQLSDNKAVIAFTYKQNGLLVGCKYRALEKRFWLDRGTEKILYGIDDISQVSEIIIVEGEIDKLSFEEAGFRNCVSVPVGAPVKVSSKDLPPIEKDTAFQYLWNCKEYLDKAARIILATDNDPPGQALAEELARRLGRERCWRVVWPKKDEFSSFKDANEVLQYIGADALKKIVENAEPYTNAN
;
A
#
# COMPACT_ATOMS: atom_id res chain seq x y z
N MET A 1 -44.77 44.48 -31.51
CA MET A 1 -46.22 44.61 -31.19
C MET A 1 -46.57 43.55 -30.15
N SER A 2 -47.25 43.98 -29.09
CA SER A 2 -48.08 43.20 -28.14
C SER A 2 -47.44 41.99 -27.44
N VAL A 3 -46.99 42.10 -26.18
CA VAL A 3 -47.80 41.96 -24.93
C VAL A 3 -48.34 40.53 -24.76
N PHE A 4 -47.78 39.79 -23.80
CA PHE A 4 -48.56 39.22 -22.69
C PHE A 4 -47.70 39.17 -21.42
N GLN A 5 -48.25 39.80 -20.39
CA GLN A 5 -47.71 40.08 -19.07
C GLN A 5 -48.45 39.16 -18.08
N ASN A 6 -47.72 38.72 -17.04
CA ASN A 6 -48.18 38.72 -15.63
C ASN A 6 -49.25 37.65 -15.22
N GLN A 7 -49.26 36.98 -14.05
CA GLN A 7 -48.71 37.30 -12.73
C GLN A 7 -49.13 36.24 -11.65
N TRP A 8 -48.30 36.08 -10.60
CA TRP A 8 -48.62 35.86 -9.15
C TRP A 8 -49.45 34.61 -8.70
N LEU A 9 -49.29 33.95 -7.53
CA LEU A 9 -48.80 34.25 -6.16
C LEU A 9 -48.22 32.96 -5.48
N ARG A 10 -47.07 33.03 -4.81
CA ARG A 10 -46.81 33.13 -3.34
C ARG A 10 -47.12 31.91 -2.44
N LEU A 11 -46.03 31.26 -2.00
CA LEU A 11 -45.62 30.79 -0.64
C LEU A 11 -46.46 31.31 0.57
N PRO A 12 -46.53 30.60 1.74
CA PRO A 12 -45.37 30.51 2.65
C PRO A 12 -45.23 29.30 3.63
N LEU A 13 -44.03 29.30 4.24
CA LEU A 13 -43.46 28.53 5.36
C LEU A 13 -44.28 28.52 6.67
N THR A 14 -44.05 27.53 7.54
CA THR A 14 -43.70 27.68 8.99
C THR A 14 -43.35 26.29 9.60
N GLN A 15 -42.14 26.11 10.15
CA GLN A 15 -41.74 26.07 11.58
C GLN A 15 -42.35 24.89 12.39
N SER A 16 -41.55 23.87 12.75
CA SER A 16 -40.75 23.73 14.01
C SER A 16 -41.55 23.21 15.21
N LEU A 17 -41.08 22.11 15.84
CA LEU A 17 -40.74 22.02 17.28
C LEU A 17 -40.54 20.55 17.76
N PHE A 18 -39.31 20.28 18.24
CA PHE A 18 -38.94 19.56 19.48
C PHE A 18 -39.82 18.39 20.00
N SER A 19 -39.19 17.22 20.26
CA SER A 19 -38.56 16.94 21.57
C SER A 19 -38.28 15.44 21.83
N LYS A 20 -37.18 15.22 22.58
CA LYS A 20 -36.91 14.15 23.57
C LYS A 20 -36.64 12.71 23.08
N LEU A 21 -35.39 12.26 23.26
CA LEU A 21 -35.01 11.36 24.36
C LEU A 21 -33.47 11.31 24.54
N LEU A 22 -33.06 11.21 25.80
CA LEU A 22 -31.74 11.45 26.42
C LEU A 22 -30.76 10.25 26.30
N PRO A 23 -29.48 10.42 26.70
CA PRO A 23 -28.36 9.54 26.38
C PRO A 23 -28.18 8.39 27.39
N ARG A 24 -27.60 7.27 26.94
CA ARG A 24 -27.07 6.23 27.83
C ARG A 24 -25.54 6.20 27.76
N THR A 25 -24.93 6.75 28.79
CA THR A 25 -23.55 6.55 29.22
C THR A 25 -23.29 5.06 29.47
N TYR A 26 -22.23 4.49 28.91
CA TYR A 26 -21.58 3.31 29.48
C TYR A 26 -20.18 3.70 29.90
N ALA A 27 -20.02 3.77 31.22
CA ALA A 27 -18.76 3.96 31.91
C ALA A 27 -17.86 2.74 31.72
N ALA A 28 -16.58 3.02 31.54
CA ALA A 28 -15.50 2.06 31.65
C ALA A 28 -15.46 1.49 33.06
N VAL A 29 -15.46 0.16 33.18
CA VAL A 29 -15.05 -0.55 34.39
C VAL A 29 -13.66 -1.10 34.14
N LEU A 30 -12.68 -0.37 34.65
CA LEU A 30 -11.32 -0.84 34.89
C LEU A 30 -11.38 -1.89 36.01
N SER A 31 -11.05 -3.14 35.70
CA SER A 31 -10.68 -4.13 36.71
C SER A 31 -9.16 -4.23 36.75
N THR A 32 -8.59 -3.60 37.77
CA THR A 32 -7.21 -3.74 38.20
C THR A 32 -7.09 -4.99 39.06
N ARG A 33 -6.32 -6.01 38.65
CA ARG A 33 -5.48 -6.78 39.58
C ARG A 33 -4.17 -7.24 38.93
N PRO A 34 -3.05 -7.14 39.67
CA PRO A 34 -1.70 -7.39 39.18
C PRO A 34 -1.41 -8.89 39.21
N CYS A 35 -0.72 -9.42 38.20
CA CYS A 35 -0.12 -10.74 38.30
C CYS A 35 1.40 -10.60 38.40
N SER A 36 1.88 -10.99 39.57
CA SER A 36 3.25 -10.99 40.04
C SER A 36 4.17 -11.87 39.20
N VAL A 37 5.34 -11.33 38.91
CA VAL A 37 6.55 -12.04 38.51
C VAL A 37 6.88 -13.10 39.57
N TRP A 38 6.92 -14.38 39.18
CA TRP A 38 7.66 -15.42 39.89
C TRP A 38 8.35 -16.34 38.89
N CYS A 39 9.67 -16.21 38.84
CA CYS A 39 10.57 -17.27 38.41
C CYS A 39 10.37 -18.48 39.32
N HIS A 40 10.20 -19.67 38.76
CA HIS A 40 10.86 -20.88 39.27
C HIS A 40 10.94 -21.94 38.16
N SER A 41 12.19 -22.29 37.87
CA SER A 41 12.64 -23.48 37.17
C SER A 41 12.19 -24.75 37.89
N VAL A 42 11.52 -25.66 37.17
CA VAL A 42 11.49 -27.10 37.51
C VAL A 42 11.45 -27.90 36.21
N ALA A 43 12.49 -28.69 35.98
CA ALA A 43 12.55 -29.73 34.97
C ALA A 43 11.55 -30.85 35.28
N ARG A 44 10.81 -31.32 34.27
CA ARG A 44 10.21 -32.66 34.29
C ARG A 44 10.35 -33.33 32.93
N ASN A 45 11.15 -34.40 32.95
CA ASN A 45 11.15 -35.46 31.95
C ASN A 45 9.73 -36.03 31.80
N THR A 46 9.27 -36.14 30.56
CA THR A 46 8.23 -37.10 30.19
C THR A 46 8.60 -37.72 28.85
N THR A 47 9.11 -38.94 28.93
CA THR A 47 9.29 -39.87 27.82
C THR A 47 7.92 -40.43 27.44
N VAL A 48 7.53 -40.28 26.17
CA VAL A 48 6.48 -41.08 25.53
C VAL A 48 7.02 -41.53 24.16
N PRO A 49 6.87 -42.82 23.78
CA PRO A 49 7.53 -43.39 22.60
C PRO A 49 6.75 -43.08 21.33
N SER A 50 7.44 -42.71 20.26
CA SER A 50 6.87 -42.68 18.91
C SER A 50 7.75 -43.50 17.96
N THR A 51 7.08 -44.42 17.30
CA THR A 51 7.50 -45.31 16.22
C THR A 51 8.27 -44.57 15.12
N PRO A 52 9.28 -45.18 14.49
CA PRO A 52 9.99 -44.56 13.38
C PRO A 52 9.13 -44.59 12.12
N GLY A 53 8.34 -43.53 11.92
CA GLY A 53 7.83 -43.18 10.61
C GLY A 53 8.97 -42.65 9.77
N VAL A 54 9.28 -43.36 8.68
CA VAL A 54 10.26 -42.96 7.66
C VAL A 54 9.88 -41.59 7.12
N VAL A 55 10.62 -40.56 7.51
CA VAL A 55 10.57 -39.24 6.87
C VAL A 55 11.44 -39.36 5.63
N ASP A 56 10.80 -39.35 4.46
CA ASP A 56 11.45 -39.38 3.16
C ASP A 56 12.27 -38.09 2.97
N ASN A 57 13.56 -38.17 3.31
CA ASN A 57 14.55 -37.10 3.18
C ASN A 57 15.08 -37.05 1.75
N THR A 58 14.20 -36.84 0.78
CA THR A 58 14.61 -36.46 -0.58
C THR A 58 14.90 -34.95 -0.58
N PHE A 59 16.02 -34.58 0.03
CA PHE A 59 16.56 -33.22 -0.13
C PHE A 59 16.88 -33.01 -1.61
N ASP A 60 16.39 -31.90 -2.17
CA ASP A 60 16.79 -31.46 -3.51
C ASP A 60 18.23 -30.89 -3.41
N ALA A 61 19.18 -31.82 -3.25
CA ALA A 61 20.60 -31.56 -3.00
C ALA A 61 21.24 -30.57 -3.99
N PRO A 62 20.84 -30.51 -5.28
CA PRO A 62 21.38 -29.52 -6.21
C PRO A 62 21.09 -28.07 -5.81
N LYS A 63 19.86 -27.76 -5.38
CA LYS A 63 19.46 -26.38 -5.03
C LYS A 63 20.15 -25.89 -3.77
N VAL A 64 20.26 -26.76 -2.76
CA VAL A 64 20.98 -26.45 -1.52
C VAL A 64 22.47 -26.20 -1.78
N LYS A 65 23.07 -26.92 -2.73
CA LYS A 65 24.46 -26.70 -3.14
C LYS A 65 24.64 -25.31 -3.77
N VAL A 66 23.76 -24.92 -4.70
CA VAL A 66 23.78 -23.58 -5.33
C VAL A 66 23.64 -22.47 -4.28
N LEU A 67 22.73 -22.64 -3.33
CA LEU A 67 22.57 -21.69 -2.23
C LEU A 67 23.85 -21.56 -1.39
N LYS A 68 24.53 -22.67 -1.09
CA LYS A 68 25.78 -22.65 -0.33
C LYS A 68 26.88 -21.89 -1.07
N GLU A 69 27.04 -22.13 -2.37
CA GLU A 69 28.01 -21.41 -3.22
C GLU A 69 27.69 -19.89 -3.26
N LYS A 70 26.42 -19.51 -3.43
CA LYS A 70 25.97 -18.11 -3.39
C LYS A 70 26.26 -17.44 -2.04
N MET A 71 26.19 -18.18 -0.93
CA MET A 71 26.47 -17.64 0.41
C MET A 71 27.97 -17.42 0.66
N GLU A 72 28.83 -18.28 0.12
CA GLU A 72 30.28 -18.07 0.19
C GLU A 72 30.69 -16.76 -0.51
N LEU A 73 30.06 -16.43 -1.65
CA LEU A 73 30.28 -15.15 -2.33
C LEU A 73 29.89 -13.92 -1.48
N LEU A 74 28.93 -14.07 -0.57
CA LEU A 74 28.54 -13.03 0.38
C LEU A 74 29.39 -13.00 1.65
N GLY A 75 30.42 -13.85 1.73
CA GLY A 75 31.30 -14.00 2.89
C GLY A 75 30.65 -14.74 4.06
N ILE A 76 29.55 -15.46 3.83
CA ILE A 76 28.93 -16.31 4.84
C ILE A 76 29.54 -17.72 4.69
N SER A 77 30.46 -18.06 5.60
CA SER A 77 31.04 -19.40 5.63
C SER A 77 30.05 -20.38 6.26
N LEU A 78 29.53 -21.30 5.43
CA LEU A 78 28.63 -22.35 5.87
C LEU A 78 29.44 -23.63 6.14
N GLU A 79 29.51 -24.02 7.42
CA GLU A 79 30.05 -25.33 7.78
C GLU A 79 29.11 -26.44 7.27
N ASN A 80 29.62 -27.67 7.10
CA ASN A 80 28.84 -28.83 6.64
C ASN A 80 27.58 -29.12 7.49
N SER A 81 27.50 -28.54 8.69
CA SER A 81 26.38 -28.61 9.64
C SER A 81 25.18 -27.72 9.31
N CYS A 82 25.28 -26.82 8.32
CA CYS A 82 24.15 -25.96 7.93
C CYS A 82 23.10 -26.75 7.14
N LEU A 83 22.17 -27.38 7.85
CA LEU A 83 21.06 -28.15 7.31
C LEU A 83 19.85 -27.28 6.95
N PRO A 84 19.16 -27.56 5.82
CA PRO A 84 17.85 -26.99 5.52
C PRO A 84 16.84 -27.23 6.65
N GLY A 85 15.93 -26.27 6.86
CA GLY A 85 14.91 -26.34 7.90
C GLY A 85 15.40 -25.95 9.30
N GLN A 86 16.68 -25.62 9.48
CA GLN A 86 17.25 -25.21 10.78
C GLN A 86 17.82 -23.80 10.73
N TYR A 87 17.74 -23.08 11.86
CA TYR A 87 18.38 -21.79 12.05
C TYR A 87 19.80 -21.98 12.60
N HIS A 88 20.76 -21.28 12.02
CA HIS A 88 22.16 -21.32 12.40
C HIS A 88 22.63 -19.94 12.84
N ASN A 89 23.37 -19.86 13.93
CA ASN A 89 23.96 -18.61 14.43
C ASN A 89 25.43 -18.55 14.03
N LEU A 90 25.75 -17.62 13.13
CA LEU A 90 27.04 -17.47 12.46
C LEU A 90 27.67 -16.10 12.77
N PHE A 91 28.93 -15.94 12.39
CA PHE A 91 29.57 -14.64 12.37
C PHE A 91 29.05 -13.81 11.20
N CYS A 92 28.64 -12.57 11.47
CA CYS A 92 28.24 -11.65 10.41
C CYS A 92 29.47 -11.14 9.64
N PRO A 93 29.58 -11.33 8.33
CA PRO A 93 30.73 -10.85 7.55
C PRO A 93 30.82 -9.32 7.49
N LYS A 94 29.69 -8.61 7.63
CA LYS A 94 29.67 -7.14 7.59
C LYS A 94 30.21 -6.49 8.86
N CYS A 95 29.81 -6.97 10.05
CA CYS A 95 30.24 -6.37 11.31
C CYS A 95 31.29 -7.19 12.07
N LYS A 96 31.58 -8.41 11.61
CA LYS A 96 32.55 -9.35 12.21
C LYS A 96 32.30 -9.62 13.71
N GLY A 97 31.03 -9.58 14.13
CA GLY A 97 30.63 -9.72 15.54
C GLY A 97 30.90 -8.49 16.42
N GLY A 98 31.40 -7.40 15.83
CA GLY A 98 31.77 -6.16 16.49
C GLY A 98 32.78 -6.35 17.63
N GLN A 99 32.77 -5.44 18.61
CA GLN A 99 33.74 -5.45 19.73
C GLN A 99 33.70 -6.74 20.56
N LEU A 100 32.53 -7.37 20.68
CA LEU A 100 32.34 -8.59 21.47
C LEU A 100 32.60 -9.87 20.68
N LYS A 101 32.90 -9.78 19.38
CA LYS A 101 33.10 -10.92 18.47
C LYS A 101 32.02 -11.98 18.63
N GLU A 102 30.75 -11.56 18.60
CA GLU A 102 29.61 -12.44 18.79
C GLU A 102 29.06 -13.01 17.47
N ARG A 103 28.51 -14.24 17.52
CA ARG A 103 27.79 -14.88 16.41
C ARG A 103 26.40 -14.26 16.25
N SER A 104 26.35 -13.06 15.70
CA SER A 104 25.15 -12.23 15.57
C SER A 104 24.31 -12.48 14.31
N LEU A 105 24.78 -13.29 13.36
CA LEU A 105 24.08 -13.55 12.11
C LEU A 105 23.22 -14.79 12.24
N SER A 106 21.90 -14.64 12.24
CA SER A 106 21.00 -15.78 12.08
C SER A 106 20.85 -16.07 10.60
N PHE A 107 21.05 -17.33 10.23
CA PHE A 107 21.02 -17.84 8.86
C PHE A 107 20.08 -19.05 8.77
N HIS A 108 19.32 -19.16 7.68
CA HIS A 108 18.38 -20.25 7.48
C HIS A 108 18.21 -20.57 6.00
N ILE A 109 18.33 -21.86 5.65
CA ILE A 109 17.89 -22.40 4.36
C ILE A 109 16.53 -23.03 4.60
N ILE A 110 15.51 -22.67 3.80
CA ILE A 110 14.17 -23.24 3.97
C ILE A 110 14.18 -24.75 3.64
N SER A 111 13.28 -25.52 4.26
CA SER A 111 13.28 -26.99 4.17
C SER A 111 13.27 -27.55 2.74
N ASN A 112 12.65 -26.85 1.79
CA ASN A 112 12.58 -27.26 0.38
C ASN A 112 13.79 -26.80 -0.46
N GLY A 113 14.77 -26.10 0.13
CA GLY A 113 16.00 -25.69 -0.55
C GLY A 113 15.82 -24.57 -1.59
N GLU A 114 14.65 -23.92 -1.66
CA GLU A 114 14.35 -22.90 -2.66
C GLU A 114 15.13 -21.59 -2.45
N PHE A 115 15.35 -21.21 -1.19
CA PHE A 115 16.05 -19.97 -0.86
C PHE A 115 16.73 -20.03 0.52
N ALA A 116 17.72 -19.16 0.70
CA ALA A 116 18.36 -18.92 1.99
C ALA A 116 18.10 -17.49 2.44
N MET A 117 18.00 -17.25 3.74
CA MET A 117 17.83 -15.93 4.33
C MET A 117 18.78 -15.72 5.50
N TRP A 118 19.14 -14.46 5.76
CA TRP A 118 19.94 -14.10 6.93
C TRP A 118 19.53 -12.76 7.53
N ARG A 119 19.83 -12.60 8.82
CA ARG A 119 19.72 -11.33 9.54
C ARG A 119 20.75 -11.24 10.65
N CYS A 120 21.49 -10.13 10.68
CA CYS A 120 22.35 -9.77 11.78
C CYS A 120 21.54 -9.06 12.86
N PHE A 121 21.48 -9.64 14.06
CA PHE A 121 20.72 -9.11 15.20
C PHE A 121 21.45 -8.01 15.98
N ARG A 122 22.68 -7.67 15.60
CA ARG A 122 23.38 -6.51 16.17
C ARG A 122 22.70 -5.23 15.69
N ALA A 123 22.17 -4.44 16.62
CA ALA A 123 21.38 -3.24 16.34
C ALA A 123 22.09 -2.22 15.41
N LYS A 124 23.42 -2.08 15.53
CA LYS A 124 24.22 -1.18 14.68
C LYS A 124 24.54 -1.75 13.29
N CYS A 125 24.31 -3.05 13.07
CA CYS A 125 24.59 -3.71 11.79
C CYS A 125 23.30 -3.92 10.99
N GLY A 126 22.36 -4.71 11.52
CA GLY A 126 21.07 -4.97 10.88
C GLY A 126 21.14 -5.62 9.49
N TRP A 127 22.32 -6.05 9.03
CA TRP A 127 22.52 -6.62 7.70
C TRP A 127 21.67 -7.87 7.51
N ALA A 128 20.83 -7.87 6.49
CA ALA A 128 19.90 -8.94 6.20
C ALA A 128 19.74 -9.09 4.69
N GLY A 129 19.25 -10.24 4.26
CA GLY A 129 18.98 -10.52 2.87
C GLY A 129 18.44 -11.93 2.67
N GLN A 130 18.18 -12.24 1.41
CA GLN A 130 17.81 -13.57 0.97
C GLN A 130 18.38 -13.83 -0.42
N VAL A 131 18.57 -15.10 -0.77
CA VAL A 131 18.97 -15.52 -2.12
C VAL A 131 18.18 -16.76 -2.52
N PHE A 132 17.81 -16.86 -3.80
CA PHE A 132 17.11 -18.01 -4.36
C PHE A 132 18.10 -18.97 -5.04
N ALA A 133 17.75 -20.25 -5.07
CA ALA A 133 18.54 -21.28 -5.75
C ALA A 133 18.56 -21.03 -7.26
N ASP A 134 17.41 -20.64 -7.84
CA ASP A 134 17.28 -20.37 -9.27
C ASP A 134 17.92 -19.01 -9.66
N ASP A 135 18.61 -18.99 -10.81
CA ASP A 135 19.37 -17.85 -11.32
C ASP A 135 18.47 -16.76 -11.95
N GLN A 136 17.58 -16.18 -11.15
CA GLN A 136 17.10 -14.84 -11.42
C GLN A 136 18.07 -13.84 -10.79
N GLU A 137 19.13 -13.52 -11.55
CA GLU A 137 20.06 -12.45 -11.23
C GLU A 137 19.31 -11.12 -11.03
N LEU A 138 19.13 -10.72 -9.78
CA LEU A 138 18.88 -9.34 -9.39
C LEU A 138 20.12 -8.88 -8.63
N TYR A 139 21.00 -8.22 -9.38
CA TYR A 139 22.21 -7.60 -8.87
C TYR A 139 21.93 -6.77 -7.62
N SER A 140 22.77 -7.04 -6.64
CA SER A 140 22.86 -6.44 -5.33
C SER A 140 22.79 -4.91 -5.34
N GLY A 141 21.72 -4.36 -4.78
CA GLY A 141 21.66 -3.03 -4.19
C GLY A 141 21.29 -3.20 -2.71
N VAL A 142 22.22 -2.87 -1.82
CA VAL A 142 22.03 -2.94 -0.37
C VAL A 142 20.86 -2.04 0.02
N CYS A 143 19.73 -2.61 0.43
CA CYS A 143 18.65 -1.86 1.08
C CYS A 143 18.51 -2.31 2.53
N THR A 144 19.05 -1.49 3.43
CA THR A 144 18.87 -1.60 4.87
C THR A 144 17.41 -1.29 5.25
N LYS A 145 16.81 -2.20 6.04
CA LYS A 145 15.45 -2.15 6.65
C LYS A 145 14.31 -2.81 5.85
N ALA A 146 14.40 -4.11 5.60
CA ALA A 146 13.19 -4.91 5.41
C ALA A 146 12.51 -5.17 6.78
N LYS A 147 11.46 -4.40 7.10
CA LYS A 147 10.37 -4.89 7.94
C LYS A 147 9.70 -6.00 7.13
N PHE A 148 9.56 -7.19 7.70
CA PHE A 148 8.80 -8.28 7.10
C PHE A 148 7.37 -7.81 6.86
N SER A 149 7.06 -7.35 5.64
CA SER A 149 5.69 -7.33 5.15
C SER A 149 5.29 -8.80 4.94
N ARG A 150 4.19 -9.20 5.56
CA ARG A 150 3.60 -10.53 5.36
C ARG A 150 3.42 -10.71 3.85
N LYS A 151 4.10 -11.67 3.22
CA LYS A 151 3.89 -11.98 1.81
C LYS A 151 2.45 -12.46 1.69
N ILE A 152 1.56 -11.61 1.19
CA ILE A 152 0.15 -11.97 1.02
C ILE A 152 0.09 -12.83 -0.24
N ALA A 153 -0.19 -14.12 -0.07
CA ALA A 153 -0.53 -14.97 -1.20
C ALA A 153 -1.93 -14.56 -1.70
N GLU A 154 -2.13 -14.38 -3.02
CA GLU A 154 -3.45 -14.01 -3.58
C GLU A 154 -4.52 -15.03 -3.16
N GLU A 155 -4.13 -16.30 -3.05
CA GLU A 155 -4.98 -17.40 -2.60
C GLU A 155 -5.46 -17.23 -1.15
N SER A 156 -4.64 -16.58 -0.31
CA SER A 156 -4.97 -16.38 1.12
C SER A 156 -6.02 -15.30 1.36
N LEU A 157 -6.30 -14.46 0.35
CA LEU A 157 -7.30 -13.39 0.43
C LEU A 157 -8.66 -13.77 -0.17
N GLY A 158 -8.80 -14.96 -0.78
CA GLY A 158 -10.04 -15.35 -1.45
C GLY A 158 -10.45 -14.37 -2.56
N LEU A 159 -9.48 -13.92 -3.36
CA LEU A 159 -9.75 -13.01 -4.48
C LEU A 159 -10.11 -13.81 -5.73
N GLU A 160 -11.19 -13.39 -6.41
CA GLU A 160 -11.60 -13.94 -7.69
C GLU A 160 -11.77 -12.84 -8.75
N PRO A 161 -11.79 -13.17 -10.05
CA PRO A 161 -12.11 -12.21 -11.10
C PRO A 161 -13.47 -11.54 -10.88
N LEU A 162 -13.62 -10.32 -11.39
CA LEU A 162 -14.88 -9.56 -11.27
C LEU A 162 -16.03 -10.29 -11.96
N GLY A 163 -17.13 -10.46 -11.23
CA GLY A 163 -18.38 -10.99 -11.76
C GLY A 163 -19.19 -9.93 -12.52
N PRO A 164 -20.25 -10.34 -13.26
CA PRO A 164 -21.02 -9.46 -14.14
C PRO A 164 -21.57 -8.20 -13.45
N LYS A 165 -21.96 -8.31 -12.18
CA LYS A 165 -22.47 -7.20 -11.38
C LYS A 165 -21.44 -6.08 -11.20
N LEU A 166 -20.21 -6.42 -10.80
CA LEU A 166 -19.15 -5.43 -10.59
C LEU A 166 -18.57 -4.93 -11.92
N VAL A 167 -18.52 -5.80 -12.93
CA VAL A 167 -18.20 -5.36 -14.30
C VAL A 167 -19.20 -4.31 -14.78
N ALA A 168 -20.51 -4.50 -14.57
CA ALA A 168 -21.52 -3.50 -14.90
C ALA A 168 -21.34 -2.19 -14.11
N TYR A 169 -21.04 -2.28 -12.81
CA TYR A 169 -20.74 -1.13 -11.96
C TYR A 169 -19.57 -0.28 -12.50
N PHE A 170 -18.50 -0.90 -12.99
CA PHE A 170 -17.38 -0.19 -13.60
C PHE A 170 -17.69 0.32 -15.00
N ARG A 171 -18.50 -0.41 -15.77
CA ARG A 171 -18.95 0.03 -17.10
C ARG A 171 -19.78 1.32 -17.03
N GLU A 172 -20.65 1.46 -16.03
CA GLU A 172 -21.38 2.73 -15.78
C GLU A 172 -20.45 3.91 -15.53
N ARG A 173 -19.24 3.64 -15.03
CA ARG A 173 -18.18 4.62 -14.77
C ARG A 173 -17.21 4.80 -15.93
N LEU A 174 -17.53 4.22 -17.09
CA LEU A 174 -16.71 4.19 -18.29
C LEU A 174 -15.32 3.56 -18.08
N ILE A 175 -15.21 2.59 -17.16
CA ILE A 175 -13.99 1.83 -16.94
C ILE A 175 -14.13 0.47 -17.61
N SER A 176 -13.22 0.18 -18.54
CA SER A 176 -13.21 -1.03 -19.34
C SER A 176 -12.68 -2.24 -18.58
N GLU A 177 -13.13 -3.43 -18.96
CA GLU A 177 -12.61 -4.70 -18.40
C GLU A 177 -11.11 -4.88 -18.64
N LYS A 178 -10.59 -4.32 -19.74
CA LYS A 178 -9.15 -4.29 -20.04
C LYS A 178 -8.38 -3.52 -18.97
N THR A 179 -8.85 -2.33 -18.60
CA THR A 179 -8.25 -1.51 -17.55
C THR A 179 -8.36 -2.19 -16.19
N LEU A 180 -9.51 -2.77 -15.86
CA LEU A 180 -9.70 -3.54 -14.61
C LEU A 180 -8.72 -4.72 -14.52
N SER A 181 -8.57 -5.49 -15.60
CA SER A 181 -7.67 -6.65 -15.64
C SER A 181 -6.20 -6.23 -15.52
N ARG A 182 -5.77 -5.18 -16.23
CA ARG A 182 -4.38 -4.69 -16.16
C ARG A 182 -4.03 -4.22 -14.74
N ASN A 183 -5.00 -3.61 -14.07
CA ASN A 183 -4.88 -3.10 -12.72
C ASN A 183 -5.13 -4.13 -11.62
N ALA A 184 -5.32 -5.40 -12.01
CA ALA A 184 -5.60 -6.51 -11.09
C ALA A 184 -6.74 -6.18 -10.10
N VAL A 185 -7.79 -5.51 -10.59
CA VAL A 185 -9.02 -5.29 -9.80
C VAL A 185 -9.76 -6.62 -9.70
N ARG A 186 -10.06 -7.03 -8.46
CA ARG A 186 -10.69 -8.32 -8.13
C ARG A 186 -11.95 -8.10 -7.30
N GLN A 187 -12.61 -9.18 -6.93
CA GLN A 187 -13.64 -9.19 -5.90
C GLN A 187 -13.37 -10.27 -4.86
N LEU A 188 -14.02 -10.16 -3.70
CA LEU A 188 -14.01 -11.22 -2.70
C LEU A 188 -14.87 -12.41 -3.15
N SER A 189 -14.36 -13.63 -2.94
CA SER A 189 -15.07 -14.86 -3.27
C SER A 189 -16.26 -15.13 -2.35
N ASP A 190 -16.13 -14.77 -1.07
CA ASP A 190 -17.18 -14.92 -0.05
C ASP A 190 -18.24 -13.81 -0.12
N ASN A 191 -17.89 -12.65 -0.69
CA ASN A 191 -18.80 -11.54 -0.90
C ASN A 191 -18.56 -10.85 -2.26
N LYS A 192 -19.24 -11.36 -3.29
CA LYS A 192 -19.15 -10.91 -4.68
C LYS A 192 -19.65 -9.47 -4.95
N ALA A 193 -20.06 -8.74 -3.91
CA ALA A 193 -20.39 -7.31 -3.99
C ALA A 193 -19.26 -6.40 -3.49
N VAL A 194 -18.13 -6.97 -3.07
CA VAL A 194 -16.97 -6.21 -2.58
C VAL A 194 -15.89 -6.19 -3.65
N ILE A 195 -15.50 -4.98 -4.06
CA ILE A 195 -14.38 -4.72 -4.95
C ILE A 195 -13.09 -4.78 -4.14
N ALA A 196 -12.07 -5.42 -4.69
CA ALA A 196 -10.73 -5.55 -4.13
C ALA A 196 -9.71 -4.90 -5.07
N PHE A 197 -9.09 -3.82 -4.61
CA PHE A 197 -7.97 -3.15 -5.28
C PHE A 197 -6.66 -3.73 -4.75
N THR A 198 -5.93 -4.43 -5.62
CA THR A 198 -4.70 -5.14 -5.25
C THR A 198 -3.47 -4.25 -5.40
N TYR A 199 -2.82 -3.92 -4.30
CA TYR A 199 -1.60 -3.14 -4.29
C TYR A 199 -0.43 -4.08 -4.58
N LYS A 200 0.24 -3.86 -5.70
CA LYS A 200 1.36 -4.68 -6.16
C LYS A 200 2.65 -3.86 -6.23
N GLN A 201 3.77 -4.50 -5.91
CA GLN A 201 5.12 -3.97 -6.10
C GLN A 201 5.98 -5.06 -6.74
N ASN A 202 6.63 -4.74 -7.86
CA ASN A 202 7.33 -5.69 -8.72
C ASN A 202 6.46 -6.91 -9.08
N GLY A 203 5.17 -6.67 -9.35
CA GLY A 203 4.17 -7.69 -9.64
C GLY A 203 3.69 -8.52 -8.44
N LEU A 204 4.29 -8.36 -7.26
CA LEU A 204 3.93 -9.09 -6.04
C LEU A 204 2.87 -8.34 -5.24
N LEU A 205 1.86 -9.06 -4.74
CA LEU A 205 0.84 -8.49 -3.87
C LEU A 205 1.41 -8.09 -2.51
N VAL A 206 1.29 -6.81 -2.15
CA VAL A 206 1.77 -6.25 -0.87
C VAL A 206 0.63 -5.80 0.04
N GLY A 207 -0.56 -5.58 -0.50
CA GLY A 207 -1.74 -5.17 0.24
C GLY A 207 -3.00 -5.21 -0.61
N CYS A 208 -4.16 -5.18 0.04
CA CYS A 208 -5.43 -5.07 -0.65
C CYS A 208 -6.33 -4.06 0.08
N LYS A 209 -6.97 -3.20 -0.70
CA LYS A 209 -8.00 -2.28 -0.23
C LYS A 209 -9.34 -2.72 -0.79
N TYR A 210 -10.32 -2.78 0.07
CA TYR A 210 -11.65 -3.25 -0.27
C TYR A 210 -12.63 -2.10 -0.27
N ARG A 211 -13.60 -2.20 -1.16
CA ARG A 211 -14.70 -1.25 -1.31
C ARG A 211 -16.01 -2.01 -1.48
N ALA A 212 -16.94 -1.81 -0.56
CA ALA A 212 -18.33 -2.19 -0.77
C ALA A 212 -19.04 -1.17 -1.68
N LEU A 213 -20.10 -1.60 -2.38
CA LEU A 213 -20.89 -0.73 -3.25
C LEU A 213 -21.50 0.47 -2.51
N GLU A 214 -21.81 0.32 -1.22
CA GLU A 214 -22.31 1.38 -0.34
C GLU A 214 -21.21 2.33 0.16
N LYS A 215 -20.06 2.40 -0.53
CA LYS A 215 -18.92 3.28 -0.22
C LYS A 215 -18.32 3.06 1.17
N ARG A 216 -18.28 1.80 1.64
CA ARG A 216 -17.49 1.41 2.82
C ARG A 216 -16.13 0.89 2.38
N PHE A 217 -15.06 1.36 3.03
CA PHE A 217 -13.68 1.05 2.67
C PHE A 217 -12.93 0.45 3.85
N TRP A 218 -12.08 -0.54 3.58
CA TRP A 218 -11.12 -1.04 4.55
C TRP A 218 -9.86 -1.55 3.84
N LEU A 219 -8.76 -1.61 4.58
CA LEU A 219 -7.46 -2.08 4.11
C LEU A 219 -7.03 -3.28 4.94
N ASP A 220 -6.32 -4.21 4.33
CA ASP A 220 -5.68 -5.30 5.07
C ASP A 220 -4.73 -4.79 6.16
N ARG A 221 -4.88 -5.35 7.36
CA ARG A 221 -4.09 -4.94 8.53
C ARG A 221 -2.66 -5.48 8.42
N GLY A 222 -1.70 -4.67 8.88
CA GLY A 222 -0.29 -5.08 8.94
C GLY A 222 0.39 -5.19 7.57
N THR A 223 -0.24 -4.65 6.53
CA THR A 223 0.33 -4.55 5.19
C THR A 223 1.16 -3.28 5.06
N GLU A 224 2.14 -3.33 4.15
CA GLU A 224 2.90 -2.14 3.81
C GLU A 224 2.02 -1.20 2.98
N LYS A 225 1.88 0.04 3.42
CA LYS A 225 1.15 1.04 2.66
C LYS A 225 2.05 1.53 1.54
N ILE A 226 1.63 1.34 0.30
CA ILE A 226 2.28 1.89 -0.90
C ILE A 226 1.22 2.59 -1.76
N LEU A 227 1.65 3.28 -2.82
CA LEU A 227 0.72 3.83 -3.81
C LEU A 227 0.16 2.71 -4.70
N TYR A 228 -1.12 2.81 -5.07
CA TYR A 228 -1.73 1.87 -6.01
C TYR A 228 -1.19 2.12 -7.42
N GLY A 229 -0.70 1.08 -8.09
CA GLY A 229 -0.09 1.19 -9.42
C GLY A 229 1.37 1.62 -9.43
N ILE A 230 2.11 1.47 -8.31
CA ILE A 230 3.50 1.95 -8.19
C ILE A 230 4.45 1.43 -9.29
N ASP A 231 4.22 0.22 -9.79
CA ASP A 231 5.05 -0.39 -10.83
C ASP A 231 5.02 0.41 -12.15
N ASP A 232 3.88 1.07 -12.44
CA ASP A 232 3.69 1.88 -13.64
C ASP A 232 4.57 3.15 -13.66
N ILE A 233 5.10 3.57 -12.50
CA ILE A 233 5.92 4.79 -12.40
C ILE A 233 7.41 4.52 -12.21
N SER A 234 7.85 3.27 -12.31
CA SER A 234 9.24 2.87 -12.04
C SER A 234 10.31 3.50 -12.95
N GLN A 235 9.92 3.88 -14.18
CA GLN A 235 10.80 4.37 -15.25
C GLN A 235 10.27 5.63 -15.95
N VAL A 236 9.44 6.43 -15.28
CA VAL A 236 8.86 7.66 -15.84
C VAL A 236 9.25 8.88 -15.00
N SER A 237 9.40 10.02 -15.66
CA SER A 237 9.77 11.29 -15.02
C SER A 237 8.55 12.19 -14.73
N GLU A 238 7.41 11.93 -15.35
CA GLU A 238 6.14 12.60 -15.08
C GLU A 238 5.15 11.59 -14.51
N ILE A 239 4.50 11.93 -13.39
CA ILE A 239 3.50 11.10 -12.73
C ILE A 239 2.26 11.90 -12.36
N ILE A 240 1.13 11.21 -12.27
CA ILE A 240 -0.14 11.76 -11.76
C ILE A 240 -0.45 11.06 -10.43
N ILE A 241 -0.75 11.83 -9.38
CA ILE A 241 -1.22 11.30 -8.09
C ILE A 241 -2.67 11.73 -7.88
N VAL A 242 -3.55 10.74 -7.70
CA VAL A 242 -4.98 10.94 -7.40
C VAL A 242 -5.35 10.44 -6.00
N GLU A 243 -6.54 10.80 -5.53
CA GLU A 243 -7.03 10.35 -4.23
C GLU A 243 -7.54 8.89 -4.26
N GLY A 244 -8.37 8.55 -5.25
CA GLY A 244 -9.05 7.25 -5.31
C GLY A 244 -8.52 6.29 -6.37
N GLU A 245 -8.71 4.98 -6.15
CA GLU A 245 -8.35 3.96 -7.13
C GLU A 245 -9.17 4.09 -8.42
N ILE A 246 -10.44 4.49 -8.33
CA ILE A 246 -11.31 4.69 -9.49
C ILE A 246 -10.83 5.86 -10.35
N ASP A 247 -10.28 6.92 -9.75
CA ASP A 247 -9.70 8.05 -10.48
C ASP A 247 -8.44 7.64 -11.23
N LYS A 248 -7.62 6.74 -10.64
CA LYS A 248 -6.45 6.15 -11.30
C LYS A 248 -6.87 5.38 -12.54
N LEU A 249 -7.92 4.56 -12.42
CA LEU A 249 -8.49 3.83 -13.55
C LEU A 249 -9.06 4.78 -14.60
N SER A 250 -9.64 5.91 -14.18
CA SER A 250 -10.20 6.92 -15.10
C SER A 250 -9.12 7.62 -15.92
N PHE A 251 -7.98 7.95 -15.32
CA PHE A 251 -6.82 8.45 -16.06
C PHE A 251 -6.22 7.41 -17.00
N GLU A 252 -6.25 6.13 -16.64
CA GLU A 252 -5.78 5.06 -17.52
C GLU A 252 -6.68 4.90 -18.76
N GLU A 253 -8.00 5.07 -18.62
CA GLU A 253 -8.93 5.16 -19.77
C GLU A 253 -8.61 6.36 -20.67
N ALA A 254 -8.06 7.44 -20.12
CA ALA A 254 -7.56 8.58 -20.88
C ALA A 254 -6.15 8.39 -21.48
N GLY A 255 -5.52 7.22 -21.25
CA GLY A 255 -4.21 6.86 -21.78
C GLY A 255 -3.04 7.10 -20.82
N PHE A 256 -3.29 7.60 -19.61
CA PHE A 256 -2.26 7.87 -18.61
C PHE A 256 -2.03 6.66 -17.72
N ARG A 257 -1.02 5.87 -18.06
CA ARG A 257 -0.58 4.73 -17.24
C ARG A 257 0.29 5.16 -16.06
N ASN A 258 0.98 6.28 -16.18
CA ASN A 258 1.80 6.92 -15.15
C ASN A 258 0.98 7.58 -14.02
N CYS A 259 -0.18 7.02 -13.68
CA CYS A 259 -1.08 7.51 -12.63
C CYS A 259 -1.07 6.54 -11.45
N VAL A 260 -1.04 7.07 -10.23
CA VAL A 260 -1.08 6.28 -8.99
C VAL A 260 -2.08 6.89 -8.01
N SER A 261 -2.67 6.08 -7.12
CA SER A 261 -3.58 6.59 -6.07
C SER A 261 -3.01 6.40 -4.67
N VAL A 262 -3.39 7.29 -3.75
CA VAL A 262 -3.00 7.15 -2.34
C VAL A 262 -3.76 6.00 -1.66
N PRO A 263 -3.11 5.25 -0.74
CA PRO A 263 -3.75 4.10 -0.08
C PRO A 263 -4.76 4.48 1.00
N VAL A 264 -4.59 5.67 1.56
CA VAL A 264 -5.41 6.22 2.63
C VAL A 264 -5.92 7.56 2.10
N GLY A 265 -7.24 7.75 2.11
CA GLY A 265 -7.88 8.96 1.57
C GLY A 265 -7.43 10.24 2.25
N ALA A 266 -8.02 11.36 1.84
CA ALA A 266 -7.56 12.68 2.26
C ALA A 266 -7.65 12.94 3.79
N PRO A 267 -6.68 13.70 4.35
CA PRO A 267 -6.81 14.22 5.70
C PRO A 267 -7.92 15.29 5.74
N VAL A 268 -8.52 15.49 6.93
CA VAL A 268 -9.57 16.51 7.12
C VAL A 268 -9.04 17.93 6.90
N LYS A 269 -7.78 18.17 7.24
CA LYS A 269 -7.12 19.47 7.10
C LYS A 269 -5.61 19.30 7.00
N VAL A 270 -4.96 20.34 6.48
CA VAL A 270 -3.51 20.49 6.47
C VAL A 270 -2.98 20.58 7.90
N SER A 271 -1.86 19.92 8.17
CA SER A 271 -1.15 20.01 9.44
C SER A 271 -0.62 21.43 9.63
N SER A 272 -0.98 22.05 10.76
CA SER A 272 -0.41 23.33 11.19
C SER A 272 1.00 23.19 11.77
N LYS A 273 1.52 21.97 11.88
CA LYS A 273 2.86 21.67 12.40
C LYS A 273 3.85 21.52 11.26
N ASP A 274 5.13 21.63 11.59
CA ASP A 274 6.21 21.23 10.70
C ASP A 274 6.09 19.75 10.32
N LEU A 275 6.72 19.39 9.21
CA LEU A 275 6.74 18.00 8.76
C LEU A 275 7.40 17.13 9.83
N PRO A 276 6.74 16.04 10.26
CA PRO A 276 7.36 15.11 11.19
C PRO A 276 8.59 14.46 10.52
N PRO A 277 9.58 14.00 11.31
CA PRO A 277 10.62 13.11 10.80
C PRO A 277 10.02 11.90 10.08
N ILE A 278 10.69 11.40 9.04
CA ILE A 278 10.23 10.30 8.18
C ILE A 278 9.71 9.11 9.00
N GLU A 279 10.40 8.73 10.08
CA GLU A 279 10.03 7.59 10.92
C GLU A 279 8.75 7.79 11.74
N LYS A 280 8.32 9.05 11.90
CA LYS A 280 7.14 9.45 12.66
C LYS A 280 5.97 9.86 11.77
N ASP A 281 6.18 9.96 10.46
CA ASP A 281 5.17 10.39 9.49
C ASP A 281 4.21 9.26 9.09
N THR A 282 3.58 8.65 10.09
CA THR A 282 2.76 7.44 9.94
C THR A 282 1.56 7.59 9.01
N ALA A 283 1.01 8.81 8.89
CA ALA A 283 -0.11 9.11 8.01
C ALA A 283 0.29 9.07 6.52
N PHE A 284 1.49 9.55 6.21
CA PHE A 284 2.05 9.62 4.86
C PHE A 284 3.20 8.64 4.63
N GLN A 285 3.33 7.62 5.49
CA GLN A 285 4.38 6.60 5.43
C GLN A 285 4.49 5.94 4.05
N TYR A 286 3.39 5.87 3.31
CA TYR A 286 3.36 5.33 1.96
C TYR A 286 4.25 6.10 0.97
N LEU A 287 4.42 7.41 1.13
CA LEU A 287 5.35 8.19 0.32
C LEU A 287 6.79 7.75 0.55
N TRP A 288 7.15 7.52 1.82
CA TRP A 288 8.49 7.09 2.19
C TRP A 288 8.78 5.65 1.76
N ASN A 289 7.77 4.77 1.83
CA ASN A 289 7.86 3.41 1.31
C ASN A 289 8.01 3.39 -0.22
N CYS A 290 7.51 4.42 -0.91
CA CYS A 290 7.60 4.56 -2.37
C CYS A 290 8.72 5.52 -2.82
N LYS A 291 9.62 5.93 -1.92
CA LYS A 291 10.58 7.02 -2.19
C LYS A 291 11.45 6.77 -3.41
N GLU A 292 11.91 5.54 -3.61
CA GLU A 292 12.76 5.16 -4.76
C GLU A 292 12.08 5.37 -6.13
N TYR A 293 10.74 5.37 -6.17
CA TYR A 293 9.96 5.63 -7.36
C TYR A 293 9.70 7.14 -7.49
N LEU A 294 9.28 7.77 -6.39
CA LEU A 294 8.90 9.18 -6.35
C LEU A 294 10.08 10.15 -6.54
N ASP A 295 11.29 9.77 -6.11
CA ASP A 295 12.50 10.58 -6.31
C ASP A 295 12.86 10.74 -7.80
N LYS A 296 12.48 9.79 -8.65
CA LYS A 296 12.72 9.83 -10.10
C LYS A 296 11.73 10.75 -10.83
N ALA A 297 10.60 11.06 -10.21
CA ALA A 297 9.61 11.95 -10.78
C ALA A 297 10.11 13.40 -10.70
N ALA A 298 10.34 13.99 -11.86
CA ALA A 298 10.68 15.41 -12.02
C ALA A 298 9.42 16.28 -12.05
N ARG A 299 8.30 15.74 -12.57
CA ARG A 299 7.01 16.40 -12.64
C ARG A 299 5.91 15.56 -12.00
N ILE A 300 5.29 16.08 -10.95
CA ILE A 300 4.26 15.39 -10.17
C ILE A 300 2.97 16.19 -10.28
N ILE A 301 1.99 15.64 -10.98
CA ILE A 301 0.68 16.25 -11.18
C ILE A 301 -0.27 15.74 -10.08
N LEU A 302 -0.73 16.65 -9.23
CA LEU A 302 -1.65 16.37 -8.13
C LEU A 302 -3.08 16.59 -8.64
N ALA A 303 -3.80 15.49 -8.79
CA ALA A 303 -5.18 15.42 -9.25
C ALA A 303 -6.10 14.86 -8.16
N THR A 304 -6.07 15.51 -6.99
CA THR A 304 -6.91 15.18 -5.84
C THR A 304 -8.33 15.74 -5.99
N ASP A 305 -9.27 15.24 -5.19
CA ASP A 305 -10.66 15.69 -5.18
C ASP A 305 -10.80 17.21 -5.03
N ASN A 306 -11.80 17.78 -5.71
CA ASN A 306 -12.17 19.18 -5.65
C ASN A 306 -13.03 19.50 -4.43
N ASP A 307 -12.58 19.09 -3.25
CA ASP A 307 -13.21 19.36 -1.98
C ASP A 307 -12.17 19.74 -0.92
N PRO A 308 -12.56 20.26 0.26
CA PRO A 308 -11.61 20.72 1.25
C PRO A 308 -10.61 19.64 1.71
N PRO A 309 -11.02 18.37 1.95
CA PRO A 309 -10.08 17.28 2.19
C PRO A 309 -9.10 17.06 1.04
N GLY A 310 -9.57 16.99 -0.22
CA GLY A 310 -8.70 16.81 -1.38
C GLY A 310 -7.67 17.94 -1.52
N GLN A 311 -8.06 19.19 -1.28
CA GLN A 311 -7.11 20.31 -1.24
C GLN A 311 -6.08 20.16 -0.11
N ALA A 312 -6.51 19.68 1.06
CA ALA A 312 -5.59 19.40 2.17
C ALA A 312 -4.62 18.26 1.83
N LEU A 313 -5.08 17.22 1.13
CA LEU A 313 -4.23 16.14 0.63
C LEU A 313 -3.18 16.68 -0.33
N ALA A 314 -3.58 17.46 -1.34
CA ALA A 314 -2.65 18.03 -2.32
C ALA A 314 -1.55 18.86 -1.66
N GLU A 315 -1.92 19.66 -0.66
CA GLU A 315 -0.98 20.49 0.10
C GLU A 315 0.00 19.63 0.93
N GLU A 316 -0.49 18.60 1.63
CA GLU A 316 0.37 17.69 2.40
C GLU A 316 1.31 16.85 1.51
N LEU A 317 0.86 16.48 0.30
CA LEU A 317 1.68 15.83 -0.71
C LEU A 317 2.77 16.78 -1.20
N ALA A 318 2.40 17.99 -1.63
CA ALA A 318 3.35 18.98 -2.16
C ALA A 318 4.44 19.33 -1.14
N ARG A 319 4.09 19.48 0.14
CA ARG A 319 5.06 19.73 1.22
C ARG A 319 6.11 18.61 1.36
N ARG A 320 5.75 17.35 1.12
CA ARG A 320 6.64 16.17 1.28
C ARG A 320 7.40 15.81 0.02
N LEU A 321 6.79 16.03 -1.14
CA LEU A 321 7.35 15.68 -2.44
C LEU A 321 8.23 16.80 -3.01
N GLY A 322 8.18 18.01 -2.45
CA GLY A 322 8.86 19.18 -2.98
C GLY A 322 7.94 19.93 -3.94
N ARG A 323 7.49 21.11 -3.52
CA ARG A 323 6.48 21.92 -4.23
C ARG A 323 6.93 22.31 -5.64
N GLU A 324 8.23 22.54 -5.81
CA GLU A 324 8.86 22.90 -7.08
C GLU A 324 8.70 21.82 -8.15
N ARG A 325 8.43 20.58 -7.73
CA ARG A 325 8.14 19.44 -8.61
C ARG A 325 6.66 19.12 -8.69
N CYS A 326 5.79 19.91 -8.06
CA CYS A 326 4.36 19.66 -8.03
C CYS A 326 3.60 20.61 -8.96
N TRP A 327 2.59 20.06 -9.63
CA TRP A 327 1.59 20.77 -10.42
C TRP A 327 0.21 20.37 -9.89
N ARG A 328 -0.77 21.26 -9.99
CA ARG A 328 -2.16 20.99 -9.60
C ARG A 328 -3.05 21.06 -10.83
N VAL A 329 -3.97 20.12 -10.93
CA VAL A 329 -5.01 20.17 -11.96
C VAL A 329 -6.09 21.19 -11.59
N VAL A 330 -6.66 21.83 -12.62
CA VAL A 330 -7.85 22.65 -12.47
C VAL A 330 -9.04 21.86 -13.01
N TRP A 331 -9.94 21.46 -12.12
CA TRP A 331 -11.13 20.70 -12.51
C TRP A 331 -12.11 21.58 -13.31
N PRO A 332 -12.65 21.08 -14.44
CA PRO A 332 -13.57 21.86 -15.27
C PRO A 332 -14.82 22.29 -14.49
N LYS A 333 -15.45 23.38 -14.94
CA LYS A 333 -16.75 23.81 -14.41
C LYS A 333 -17.87 22.90 -14.92
N LYS A 334 -18.79 22.51 -14.03
CA LYS A 334 -20.08 21.90 -14.42
C LYS A 334 -21.07 22.99 -14.82
N ASP A 335 -21.06 24.09 -14.07
CA ASP A 335 -21.92 25.25 -14.23
C ASP A 335 -21.21 26.51 -13.66
N GLU A 336 -21.91 27.62 -13.53
CA GLU A 336 -21.33 28.88 -13.03
C GLU A 336 -20.85 28.81 -11.57
N PHE A 337 -21.38 27.88 -10.77
CA PHE A 337 -21.20 27.79 -9.33
C PHE A 337 -20.45 26.53 -8.88
N SER A 338 -20.34 25.51 -9.72
CA SER A 338 -19.74 24.23 -9.38
C SER A 338 -18.78 23.70 -10.43
N SER A 339 -17.78 22.96 -9.96
CA SER A 339 -16.80 22.25 -10.78
C SER A 339 -16.92 20.75 -10.58
N PHE A 340 -16.38 19.99 -11.52
CA PHE A 340 -16.23 18.54 -11.38
C PHE A 340 -15.42 18.21 -10.14
N LYS A 341 -15.84 17.12 -9.47
CA LYS A 341 -15.23 16.72 -8.21
C LYS A 341 -13.90 16.00 -8.44
N ASP A 342 -13.91 15.01 -9.33
CA ASP A 342 -12.82 14.06 -9.46
C ASP A 342 -12.66 13.61 -10.93
N ALA A 343 -11.66 12.77 -11.19
CA ALA A 343 -11.36 12.31 -12.54
C ALA A 343 -12.49 11.44 -13.11
N ASN A 344 -13.13 10.62 -12.27
CA ASN A 344 -14.19 9.74 -12.74
C ASN A 344 -15.46 10.49 -13.15
N GLU A 345 -15.81 11.59 -12.47
CA GLU A 345 -16.89 12.46 -12.92
C GLU A 345 -16.54 13.10 -14.27
N VAL A 346 -15.33 13.67 -14.43
CA VAL A 346 -14.93 14.26 -15.72
C VAL A 346 -14.99 13.22 -16.85
N LEU A 347 -14.51 11.99 -16.59
CA LEU A 347 -14.58 10.91 -17.57
C LEU A 347 -16.02 10.61 -17.98
N GLN A 348 -16.94 10.48 -17.03
CA GLN A 348 -18.34 10.13 -17.29
C GLN A 348 -19.11 11.22 -18.04
N TYR A 349 -18.86 12.49 -17.72
CA TYR A 349 -19.67 13.60 -18.22
C TYR A 349 -19.06 14.35 -19.41
N ILE A 350 -17.73 14.36 -19.54
CA ILE A 350 -17.03 15.08 -20.63
C ILE A 350 -16.22 14.13 -21.51
N GLY A 351 -15.57 13.14 -20.90
CA GLY A 351 -14.81 12.11 -21.62
C GLY A 351 -13.29 12.20 -21.46
N ALA A 352 -12.61 11.19 -22.01
CA ALA A 352 -11.17 10.97 -21.89
C ALA A 352 -10.31 12.15 -22.38
N ASP A 353 -10.70 12.83 -23.46
CA ASP A 353 -9.93 13.95 -24.00
C ASP A 353 -9.94 15.18 -23.07
N ALA A 354 -10.97 15.33 -22.24
CA ALA A 354 -10.98 16.37 -21.21
C ALA A 354 -9.95 16.08 -20.12
N LEU A 355 -9.80 14.82 -19.69
CA LEU A 355 -8.76 14.43 -18.74
C LEU A 355 -7.35 14.72 -19.29
N LYS A 356 -7.10 14.47 -20.58
CA LYS A 356 -5.83 14.85 -21.23
C LYS A 356 -5.57 16.34 -21.15
N LYS A 357 -6.55 17.16 -21.53
CA LYS A 357 -6.44 18.62 -21.45
C LYS A 357 -6.20 19.12 -20.02
N ILE A 358 -6.80 18.48 -19.02
CA ILE A 358 -6.60 18.83 -17.61
C ILE A 358 -5.12 18.60 -17.19
N VAL A 359 -4.53 17.48 -17.61
CA VAL A 359 -3.12 17.16 -17.35
C VAL A 359 -2.18 18.12 -18.09
N GLU A 360 -2.46 18.38 -19.37
CA GLU A 360 -1.69 19.31 -20.20
C GLU A 360 -1.67 20.73 -19.61
N ASN A 361 -2.82 21.19 -19.10
CA ASN A 361 -3.00 22.52 -18.51
C ASN A 361 -2.77 22.56 -17.00
N ALA A 362 -2.20 21.52 -16.40
CA ALA A 362 -1.89 21.52 -14.97
C ALA A 362 -0.94 22.67 -14.62
N GLU A 363 -1.25 23.40 -13.56
CA GLU A 363 -0.56 24.63 -13.16
C GLU A 363 0.51 24.33 -12.10
N PRO A 364 1.66 25.03 -12.09
CA PRO A 364 2.66 24.86 -11.02
C PRO A 364 2.03 25.04 -9.63
N TYR A 365 2.41 24.18 -8.68
CA TYR A 365 1.93 24.24 -7.30
C TYR A 365 2.65 25.36 -6.55
N THR A 366 2.24 26.60 -6.78
CA THR A 366 2.83 27.77 -6.14
C THR A 366 2.45 27.86 -4.66
N ASN A 367 3.32 28.47 -3.85
CA ASN A 367 2.95 28.84 -2.49
C ASN A 367 1.73 29.76 -2.55
N ALA A 368 0.66 29.43 -1.81
CA ALA A 368 -0.37 30.42 -1.52
C ALA A 368 0.31 31.56 -0.76
N ASN A 369 0.27 32.77 -1.33
CA ASN A 369 0.71 34.00 -0.64
C ASN A 369 -0.10 34.24 0.62
#